data_AF-A0A426Y057-F1
#
_entry.id   AF-A0A426Y057-F1
#
_cell.length_a   1.000
_cell.length_b   1.000
_cell.length_c   1.000
_cell.angle_alpha   90.00
_cell.angle_beta   90.00
_cell.angle_gamma   90.00
#
_symmetry.space_group_name_H-M   'P 1'
#
loop_
_entity.id
_entity.type
_entity.pdbx_description
1 polymer ?
#
loop_
_entity_poly.entity_id
_entity_poly.type
_entity_poly.pdbx_seq_one_letter_code
_entity_poly.pdbx_strand_id
1 'polypeptide(L)'
;MGCIDLRRMLGLSALLRLLLVCYGEWQDAHMEVRYTDVDYLVFSDAAAMVAAGRSPFERATYRYSPLLAYLLVPNSLLHPSWGKLLFSAADLLVGLFVDAILKLRGVPEDLRLWSVAAWLFNPFTFTIGYNGTVFCMVLLSVAADSSVE
;
A
#
# COMPACT_ATOMS: atom_id res chain seq x y z
N MET A 1 10.68 -15.90 26.25
CA MET A 1 10.07 -15.79 24.91
C MET A 1 10.68 -14.59 24.20
N GLY A 2 11.13 -14.75 22.96
CA GLY A 2 11.92 -13.76 22.24
C GLY A 2 11.21 -12.41 22.06
N CYS A 3 12.00 -11.35 22.19
CA CYS A 3 11.67 -9.94 22.08
C CYS A 3 11.08 -9.57 20.69
N ILE A 4 9.80 -9.84 20.49
CA ILE A 4 9.03 -9.35 19.35
C ILE A 4 8.58 -7.94 19.70
N ASP A 5 9.28 -6.95 19.16
CA ASP A 5 8.96 -5.53 19.32
C ASP A 5 8.27 -5.02 18.06
N LEU A 6 7.17 -4.28 18.22
CA LEU A 6 6.39 -3.73 17.12
C LEU A 6 7.25 -2.90 16.15
N ARG A 7 8.22 -2.13 16.64
CA ARG A 7 9.10 -1.32 15.78
C ARG A 7 10.00 -2.20 14.93
N ARG A 8 10.51 -3.31 15.49
CA ARG A 8 11.33 -4.26 14.73
C ARG A 8 10.52 -4.96 13.65
N MET A 9 9.28 -5.33 13.95
CA MET A 9 8.38 -5.94 12.97
C MET A 9 8.06 -4.99 11.83
N LEU A 10 7.71 -3.74 12.15
CA LEU A 10 7.47 -2.69 11.14
C LEU A 10 8.72 -2.40 10.32
N GLY A 11 9.90 -2.33 10.95
CA GLY A 11 11.17 -2.11 10.25
C GLY A 11 11.51 -3.25 9.29
N LEU A 12 11.40 -4.50 9.72
CA LEU A 12 11.63 -5.68 8.88
C LEU A 12 10.63 -5.74 7.72
N SER A 13 9.37 -5.50 8.03
CA SER A 13 8.25 -5.44 7.08
C SER A 13 8.44 -4.35 6.02
N ALA A 14 8.90 -3.16 6.42
CA ALA A 14 9.20 -2.05 5.53
C ALA A 14 10.38 -2.37 4.61
N LEU A 15 11.47 -2.94 5.16
CA LEU A 15 12.63 -3.35 4.38
C LEU A 15 12.25 -4.39 3.33
N LEU A 16 11.48 -5.41 3.71
CA LEU A 16 11.04 -6.45 2.78
C LEU A 16 10.15 -5.90 1.66
N ARG A 17 9.24 -4.97 1.97
CA ARG A 17 8.43 -4.26 0.97
C ARG A 17 9.29 -3.44 0.01
N LEU A 18 10.28 -2.71 0.51
CA LEU A 18 11.22 -1.96 -0.34
C LEU A 18 12.00 -2.88 -1.28
N LEU A 19 12.52 -4.00 -0.77
CA LEU A 19 13.22 -5.00 -1.58
C LEU A 19 12.32 -5.57 -2.68
N LEU A 20 11.05 -5.86 -2.36
CA LEU A 20 10.06 -6.35 -3.32
C LEU A 20 9.73 -5.29 -4.38
N VAL A 21 9.60 -4.01 -4.02
CA VAL A 21 9.39 -2.93 -5.00
C VAL A 21 10.59 -2.83 -5.94
N CYS A 22 11.82 -2.86 -5.42
CA CYS A 22 13.03 -2.86 -6.25
C CYS A 22 13.11 -4.09 -7.16
N TYR A 23 12.76 -5.27 -6.63
CA TYR A 23 12.71 -6.50 -7.41
C TYR A 23 11.66 -6.45 -8.51
N GLY A 24 10.47 -5.91 -8.22
CA GLY A 24 9.39 -5.73 -9.19
C GLY A 24 9.79 -4.80 -10.34
N GLU A 25 10.46 -3.68 -10.04
CA GLU A 25 11.02 -2.80 -11.08
C GLU A 25 12.08 -3.51 -11.93
N TRP A 26 12.97 -4.28 -11.30
CA TRP A 26 13.96 -5.07 -12.03
C TRP A 26 13.31 -6.12 -12.93
N GLN A 27 12.32 -6.84 -12.41
CA GLN A 27 11.55 -7.84 -13.16
C GLN A 27 10.80 -7.21 -14.33
N ASP A 28 10.12 -6.08 -14.11
CA ASP A 28 9.45 -5.34 -15.18
C ASP A 28 10.42 -4.90 -16.29
N ALA A 29 11.67 -4.58 -15.94
CA ALA A 29 12.67 -4.17 -16.92
C ALA A 29 13.29 -5.33 -17.71
N HIS A 30 13.38 -6.53 -17.13
CA HIS A 30 14.14 -7.66 -17.70
C HIS A 30 13.27 -8.83 -18.19
N MET A 31 12.00 -8.91 -17.79
CA MET A 31 11.09 -10.01 -18.15
C MET A 31 9.94 -9.51 -19.02
N GLU A 32 9.49 -10.37 -19.94
CA GLU A 32 8.37 -10.08 -20.85
C GLU A 32 7.03 -10.02 -20.10
N VAL A 33 6.89 -10.83 -19.05
CA VAL A 33 5.74 -10.78 -18.13
C VAL A 33 5.98 -9.68 -17.10
N ARG A 34 5.21 -8.60 -17.25
CA ARG A 34 5.19 -7.50 -16.29
C ARG A 34 4.64 -7.99 -14.95
N TYR A 35 5.34 -7.59 -13.91
CA TYR A 35 4.98 -7.81 -12.52
C TYR A 35 4.06 -6.70 -12.00
N THR A 36 4.16 -5.48 -12.54
CA THR A 36 3.24 -4.39 -12.22
C THR A 36 1.83 -4.66 -12.76
N ASP A 37 0.82 -4.47 -11.91
CA ASP A 37 -0.58 -4.63 -12.29
C ASP A 37 -0.99 -3.58 -13.35
N VAL A 38 -1.87 -3.98 -14.27
CA VAL A 38 -2.41 -3.08 -15.30
C VAL A 38 -3.16 -1.91 -14.66
N ASP A 39 -3.76 -2.14 -13.49
CA ASP A 39 -4.46 -1.12 -12.71
C ASP A 39 -3.50 0.03 -12.32
N TYR A 40 -2.24 -0.26 -12.01
CA TYR A 40 -1.24 0.76 -11.66
C TYR A 40 -0.92 1.70 -12.83
N LEU A 41 -0.93 1.18 -14.06
CA LEU A 41 -0.77 1.97 -15.27
C LEU A 41 -1.98 2.88 -15.48
N VAL A 42 -3.20 2.37 -15.27
CA VAL A 42 -4.42 3.18 -15.34
C VAL A 42 -4.40 4.31 -14.31
N PHE A 43 -3.85 4.10 -13.12
CA PHE A 43 -3.70 5.16 -12.12
C PHE A 43 -2.66 6.19 -12.51
N SER A 44 -1.53 5.74 -13.05
CA SER A 44 -0.45 6.62 -13.47
C SER A 44 -0.87 7.47 -14.68
N ASP A 45 -1.65 6.91 -15.61
CA ASP A 45 -2.28 7.65 -16.71
C ASP A 45 -3.24 8.73 -16.18
N ALA A 46 -4.14 8.36 -15.26
CA ALA A 46 -5.09 9.30 -14.68
C ALA A 46 -4.39 10.40 -13.88
N ALA A 47 -3.32 10.06 -13.15
CA ALA A 47 -2.48 11.01 -12.44
C ALA A 47 -1.77 11.99 -13.39
N ALA A 48 -1.30 11.51 -14.55
CA ALA A 48 -0.72 12.36 -15.58
C ALA A 48 -1.77 13.31 -16.21
N MET A 49 -3.02 12.86 -16.37
CA MET A 49 -4.11 13.73 -16.80
C MET A 49 -4.38 14.84 -15.77
N VAL A 50 -4.43 14.49 -14.49
CA VAL A 50 -4.58 15.46 -13.39
C VAL A 50 -3.40 16.45 -13.36
N ALA A 51 -2.17 15.98 -13.53
CA ALA A 51 -0.97 16.83 -13.61
C ALA A 51 -1.04 17.83 -14.78
N ALA A 52 -1.68 17.45 -15.88
CA ALA A 52 -1.95 18.31 -17.03
C ALA A 52 -3.18 19.23 -16.86
N GLY A 53 -3.82 19.25 -15.68
CA GLY A 53 -5.01 20.05 -15.40
C GLY A 53 -6.32 19.49 -15.98
N ARG A 54 -6.31 18.22 -16.42
CA ARG A 54 -7.47 17.52 -16.98
C ARG A 54 -8.16 16.67 -15.92
N SER A 55 -9.38 16.23 -16.20
CA SER A 55 -10.11 15.33 -15.30
C SER A 55 -9.52 13.91 -15.35
N PRO A 56 -9.36 13.21 -14.21
CA PRO A 56 -8.87 11.82 -14.19
C PRO A 56 -9.83 10.86 -14.91
N PHE A 57 -11.11 11.22 -15.04
CA PHE A 57 -12.13 10.43 -15.73
C PHE A 57 -12.07 10.55 -17.25
N GLU A 58 -11.22 11.43 -17.80
CA GLU A 58 -10.98 11.46 -19.25
C GLU A 58 -10.25 10.20 -19.74
N ARG A 59 -9.66 9.43 -18.81
CA ARG A 59 -9.23 8.06 -19.06
C ARG A 59 -10.44 7.12 -18.97
N ALA A 60 -10.89 6.61 -20.12
CA ALA A 60 -12.10 5.77 -20.22
C ALA A 60 -12.13 4.51 -19.33
N THR A 61 -10.97 3.99 -18.90
CA THR A 61 -10.86 2.80 -18.04
C THR A 61 -10.66 3.14 -16.56
N TYR A 62 -10.67 4.41 -16.18
CA TYR A 62 -10.48 4.84 -14.79
C TYR A 62 -11.78 4.73 -14.00
N ARG A 63 -11.81 3.78 -13.06
CA ARG A 63 -13.00 3.44 -12.24
C ARG A 63 -12.84 3.76 -10.74
N TYR A 64 -11.78 4.46 -10.37
CA TYR A 64 -11.37 4.64 -8.98
C TYR A 64 -11.67 6.05 -8.48
N SER A 65 -11.54 6.27 -7.16
CA SER A 65 -11.79 7.58 -6.56
C SER A 65 -10.81 8.63 -7.10
N PRO A 66 -11.27 9.82 -7.55
CA PRO A 66 -10.40 10.89 -8.04
C PRO A 66 -9.26 11.24 -7.09
N LEU A 67 -9.50 11.15 -5.78
CA LEU A 67 -8.49 11.41 -4.74
C LEU A 67 -7.23 10.56 -4.95
N LEU A 68 -7.39 9.31 -5.41
CA LEU A 68 -6.28 8.43 -5.72
C LEU A 68 -5.43 8.98 -6.87
N ALA A 69 -6.07 9.50 -7.94
CA ALA A 69 -5.34 10.12 -9.04
C ALA A 69 -4.53 11.34 -8.58
N TYR A 70 -5.10 12.18 -7.70
CA TYR A 70 -4.39 13.31 -7.10
C TYR A 70 -3.20 12.89 -6.24
N LEU A 71 -3.36 11.85 -5.40
CA LEU A 71 -2.28 11.30 -4.57
C LEU A 71 -1.12 10.73 -5.40
N LEU A 72 -1.43 10.24 -6.61
CA LEU A 72 -0.48 9.64 -7.52
C LEU A 72 0.08 10.63 -8.56
N VAL A 73 -0.31 11.91 -8.54
CA VAL A 73 0.31 12.96 -9.39
C VAL A 73 1.84 12.91 -9.38
N PRO A 74 2.52 12.70 -8.23
CA PRO A 74 3.98 12.60 -8.21
C PRO A 74 4.54 11.38 -8.98
N ASN A 75 3.74 10.37 -9.33
CA ASN A 75 4.16 9.29 -10.24
C ASN A 75 4.64 9.86 -11.58
N SER A 76 3.91 10.86 -12.09
CA SER A 76 4.19 11.48 -13.39
C SER A 76 5.28 12.55 -13.33
N LEU A 77 5.53 13.13 -12.16
CA LEU A 77 6.45 14.26 -11.99
C LEU A 77 7.83 13.85 -11.42
N LEU A 78 7.87 12.86 -10.52
CA LEU A 78 9.09 12.48 -9.80
C LEU A 78 9.61 11.11 -10.25
N HIS A 79 8.81 10.06 -10.03
CA HIS A 79 9.21 8.69 -10.35
C HIS A 79 8.00 7.76 -10.50
N PRO A 80 7.94 6.90 -11.53
CA PRO A 80 6.83 5.97 -11.75
C PRO A 80 6.53 5.08 -10.54
N SER A 81 7.52 4.74 -9.71
CA SER A 81 7.35 3.89 -8.52
C SER A 81 6.84 4.61 -7.27
N TRP A 82 6.56 5.92 -7.32
CA TRP A 82 6.05 6.67 -6.15
C TRP A 82 4.79 6.04 -5.56
N GLY A 83 3.85 5.63 -6.40
CA GLY A 83 2.62 4.97 -5.97
C GLY A 83 2.88 3.63 -5.29
N LYS A 84 3.85 2.84 -5.77
CA LYS A 84 4.24 1.57 -5.11
C LYS A 84 4.76 1.81 -3.69
N LEU A 85 5.52 2.89 -3.49
CA LEU A 85 5.97 3.31 -2.16
C LEU A 85 4.80 3.79 -1.29
N LEU A 86 3.89 4.57 -1.86
CA LEU A 86 2.69 5.07 -1.17
C LEU A 86 1.80 3.91 -0.69
N PHE A 87 1.54 2.92 -1.56
CA PHE A 87 0.75 1.74 -1.21
C PHE A 87 1.45 0.90 -0.14
N SER A 88 2.77 0.70 -0.26
CA SER A 88 3.57 0.00 0.75
C SER A 88 3.52 0.70 2.11
N ALA A 89 3.56 2.04 2.13
CA ALA A 89 3.45 2.83 3.36
C ALA A 89 2.04 2.76 3.97
N ALA A 90 0.99 2.83 3.15
CA ALA A 90 -0.38 2.66 3.60
C ALA A 90 -0.59 1.29 4.27
N ASP A 91 0.00 0.23 3.72
CA ASP A 91 -0.10 -1.12 4.26
C ASP A 91 0.55 -1.26 5.66
N LEU A 92 1.66 -0.56 5.89
CA LEU A 92 2.29 -0.44 7.23
C LEU A 92 1.39 0.32 8.21
N LEU A 93 0.72 1.39 7.75
CA LEU A 93 -0.23 2.15 8.57
C LEU A 93 -1.42 1.30 8.98
N VAL A 94 -1.95 0.44 8.09
CA VAL A 94 -3.02 -0.50 8.46
C VAL A 94 -2.56 -1.43 9.58
N GLY A 95 -1.33 -1.93 9.54
CA GLY A 95 -0.75 -2.72 10.64
C GLY A 95 -0.72 -1.96 11.97
N LEU A 96 -0.41 -0.66 11.95
CA LEU A 96 -0.47 0.21 13.14
C LEU A 96 -1.91 0.42 13.63
N PHE A 97 -2.87 0.57 12.74
CA PHE A 97 -4.29 0.68 13.11
C PHE A 97 -4.81 -0.61 13.74
N VAL A 98 -4.41 -1.78 13.23
CA VAL A 98 -4.74 -3.07 13.84
C VAL A 98 -4.22 -3.13 15.28
N ASP A 99 -2.97 -2.70 15.53
CA ASP A 99 -2.44 -2.60 16.89
C ASP A 99 -3.27 -1.62 17.74
N ALA A 100 -3.54 -0.42 17.23
CA ALA A 100 -4.29 0.61 17.96
C ALA A 100 -5.71 0.12 18.35
N ILE A 101 -6.45 -0.47 17.43
CA ILE A 101 -7.81 -0.99 17.66
C ILE A 101 -7.79 -2.11 18.70
N LEU A 102 -6.86 -3.07 18.57
CA LEU A 102 -6.76 -4.17 19.55
C LEU A 102 -6.33 -3.69 20.94
N LYS A 103 -5.51 -2.64 21.00
CA LYS A 103 -5.14 -1.98 22.26
C LYS A 103 -6.34 -1.29 22.90
N LEU A 104 -7.16 -0.59 22.12
CA LEU A 104 -8.41 0.04 22.62
C LEU A 104 -9.40 -1.00 23.14
N ARG A 105 -9.48 -2.18 22.51
CA ARG A 105 -10.33 -3.30 22.96
C ARG A 105 -9.78 -4.10 24.14
N GLY A 106 -8.64 -3.69 24.71
CA GLY A 106 -8.05 -4.35 25.89
C GLY A 106 -7.47 -5.74 25.63
N VAL A 107 -7.12 -6.06 24.37
CA VAL A 107 -6.53 -7.35 24.01
C VAL A 107 -5.09 -7.44 24.55
N PRO A 108 -4.67 -8.60 25.10
CA PRO A 108 -3.32 -8.79 25.61
C PRO A 108 -2.26 -8.57 24.52
N GLU A 109 -1.09 -8.08 24.93
CA GLU A 109 0.00 -7.66 24.04
C GLU A 109 0.46 -8.78 23.10
N ASP A 110 0.58 -10.01 23.58
CA ASP A 110 1.00 -11.15 22.77
C ASP A 110 0.07 -11.38 21.57
N LEU A 111 -1.25 -11.39 21.79
CA LEU A 111 -2.25 -11.61 20.72
C LEU A 111 -2.26 -10.44 19.73
N ARG A 112 -2.02 -9.23 20.21
CA ARG A 112 -1.94 -8.04 19.37
C ARG A 112 -0.73 -8.09 18.46
N LEU A 113 0.45 -8.41 19.00
CA LEU A 113 1.67 -8.60 18.23
C LEU A 113 1.52 -9.73 17.20
N TRP A 114 0.89 -10.86 17.56
CA TRP A 114 0.61 -11.94 16.61
C TRP A 114 -0.35 -11.51 15.49
N SER A 115 -1.35 -10.70 15.81
CA SER A 115 -2.31 -10.19 14.81
C SER A 115 -1.64 -9.21 13.84
N VAL A 116 -0.77 -8.32 14.34
CA VAL A 116 0.05 -7.43 13.50
C VAL A 116 1.06 -8.24 12.69
N ALA A 117 1.68 -9.28 13.26
CA ALA A 117 2.56 -10.19 12.52
C ALA A 117 1.81 -10.85 11.36
N ALA A 118 0.64 -11.40 11.65
CA ALA A 118 -0.20 -12.07 10.69
C ALA A 118 -0.61 -11.13 9.56
N TRP A 119 -0.84 -9.83 9.84
CA TRP A 119 -1.12 -8.82 8.81
C TRP A 119 0.12 -8.46 7.99
N LEU A 120 1.21 -8.06 8.66
CA LEU A 120 2.41 -7.53 8.00
C LEU A 120 3.17 -8.57 7.18
N PHE A 121 3.11 -9.83 7.59
CA PHE A 121 3.80 -10.96 6.96
C PHE A 121 2.87 -11.89 6.18
N ASN A 122 1.62 -11.51 5.93
CA ASN A 122 0.72 -12.31 5.10
C ASN A 122 1.23 -12.33 3.64
N PRO A 123 1.44 -13.51 3.01
CA PRO A 123 1.78 -13.60 1.59
C PRO A 123 0.79 -12.86 0.68
N PHE A 124 -0.49 -12.75 1.07
CA PHE A 124 -1.50 -12.02 0.31
C PHE A 124 -1.41 -10.49 0.44
N THR A 125 -0.99 -9.95 1.59
CA THR A 125 -0.82 -8.49 1.73
C THR A 125 0.43 -8.01 1.01
N PHE A 126 1.48 -8.85 0.96
CA PHE A 126 2.62 -8.59 0.10
C PHE A 126 2.20 -8.47 -1.36
N THR A 127 1.52 -9.48 -1.91
CA THR A 127 1.10 -9.50 -3.32
C THR A 127 0.20 -8.32 -3.68
N ILE A 128 -0.69 -7.89 -2.80
CA ILE A 128 -1.62 -6.79 -3.09
C ILE A 128 -0.93 -5.41 -2.96
N GLY A 129 0.03 -5.26 -2.04
CA GLY A 129 0.71 -3.99 -1.78
C GLY A 129 1.79 -3.61 -2.82
N TYR A 130 2.56 -4.57 -3.35
CA TYR A 130 3.62 -4.25 -4.34
C TYR A 130 3.14 -4.23 -5.80
N ASN A 131 2.03 -4.91 -6.10
CA ASN A 131 1.43 -4.89 -7.45
C ASN A 131 0.77 -3.55 -7.80
N GLY A 132 0.55 -2.70 -6.80
CA GLY A 132 0.00 -1.36 -6.97
C GLY A 132 -1.52 -1.29 -6.87
N THR A 133 -2.17 -2.26 -6.23
CA THR A 133 -3.63 -2.32 -6.10
C THR A 133 -4.14 -1.40 -4.99
N VAL A 134 -5.29 -0.75 -5.20
CA VAL A 134 -5.91 0.25 -4.29
C VAL A 134 -6.43 -0.35 -2.97
N PHE A 135 -6.42 -1.67 -2.83
CA PHE A 135 -7.04 -2.38 -1.71
C PHE A 135 -6.56 -1.91 -0.33
N CYS A 136 -5.27 -1.58 -0.20
CA CYS A 136 -4.69 -1.05 1.04
C CYS A 136 -5.27 0.32 1.42
N MET A 137 -5.62 1.17 0.46
CA MET A 137 -6.25 2.47 0.75
C MET A 137 -7.71 2.32 1.18
N VAL A 138 -8.44 1.37 0.60
CA VAL A 138 -9.83 1.07 1.03
C VAL A 138 -9.82 0.56 2.47
N LEU A 139 -8.90 -0.36 2.79
CA LEU A 139 -8.74 -0.86 4.16
C LEU A 139 -8.34 0.24 5.14
N LEU A 140 -7.47 1.16 4.73
CA LEU A 140 -7.11 2.32 5.56
C LEU A 140 -8.34 3.19 5.86
N SER A 141 -9.20 3.45 4.87
CA SER A 141 -10.42 4.23 5.10
C SER A 141 -11.41 3.54 6.04
N VAL A 142 -11.56 2.21 5.94
CA VAL A 142 -12.41 1.43 6.84
C VAL A 142 -11.83 1.35 8.25
N ALA A 143 -10.52 1.15 8.37
CA ALA A 143 -9.83 1.10 9.66
C ALA A 143 -9.86 2.46 10.37
N ALA A 144 -9.76 3.56 9.62
CA ALA A 144 -9.90 4.91 10.15
C ALA A 144 -11.31 5.13 10.71
N ASP A 145 -12.36 4.71 9.98
CA ASP A 145 -13.75 4.81 10.43
C ASP A 145 -13.99 4.01 11.73
N SER A 146 -13.47 2.78 11.79
CA SER A 146 -13.57 1.89 12.96
C SER A 146 -12.80 2.36 14.20
N SER A 147 -11.96 3.39 14.08
CA SER A 147 -11.20 3.98 15.20
C SER A 147 -11.88 5.19 15.84
N VAL A 148 -12.95 5.70 15.21
CA VAL A 148 -13.72 6.86 15.67
C VAL A 148 -14.93 6.46 16.53
N GLU A 149 -15.32 5.18 16.48
CA GLU A 149 -16.34 4.56 17.35
C GLU A 149 -15.73 3.89 18.59
#